data_AF-B1V2P1-F1
#
_entry.id   AF-B1V2P1-F1
#
_cell.length_a   1.000
_cell.length_b   1.000
_cell.length_c   1.000
_cell.angle_alpha   90.00
_cell.angle_beta   90.00
_cell.angle_gamma   90.00
#
_symmetry.space_group_name_H-M   'P 1'
#
loop_
_entity.id
_entity.type
_entity.pdbx_description
1 polymer ?
#
loop_
_entity_poly.entity_id
_entity_poly.type
_entity_poly.pdbx_seq_one_letter_code
_entity_poly.pdbx_strand_id
1 'polypeptide(L)'
;MGLKFDFSKVKQRLATLDTKAQKEVLDRALDAGNKEVLRALEINVPVNTGITKENLGEISKTGSSTDRKSKLGVKSKEKSMIARVFYTEYGNRRQVGTHWMKKSFNQSKGEAKKKIIASLKRDLKL
;
A
#
# COMPACT_ATOMS: atom_id res chain seq x y z
N MET A 1 -5.43 1.67 -4.21
CA MET A 1 -6.14 1.02 -3.07
C MET A 1 -5.37 1.32 -1.78
N GLY A 2 -5.98 1.21 -0.61
CA GLY A 2 -5.34 1.55 0.67
C GLY A 2 -5.02 0.30 1.50
N LEU A 3 -3.80 0.22 2.04
CA LEU A 3 -3.45 -0.75 3.08
C LEU A 3 -3.92 -0.17 4.43
N LYS A 4 -4.95 -0.78 5.01
CA LYS A 4 -5.41 -0.49 6.37
C LYS A 4 -5.03 -1.67 7.27
N PHE A 5 -4.24 -1.41 8.31
CA PHE A 5 -3.91 -2.38 9.34
C PHE A 5 -4.43 -1.86 10.68
N ASP A 6 -5.03 -2.74 11.47
CA ASP A 6 -5.48 -2.40 12.81
C ASP A 6 -4.35 -2.59 13.82
N PHE A 7 -3.80 -1.48 14.31
CA PHE A 7 -2.73 -1.46 15.29
C PHE A 7 -3.23 -1.48 16.75
N SER A 8 -4.53 -1.66 16.98
CA SER A 8 -5.13 -1.73 18.33
C SER A 8 -4.41 -2.73 19.25
N LYS A 9 -3.97 -3.87 18.69
CA LYS A 9 -3.26 -4.93 19.42
C LYS A 9 -1.89 -4.53 19.97
N VAL A 10 -1.28 -3.47 19.44
CA VAL A 10 0.03 -2.97 19.89
C VAL A 10 -0.07 -1.61 20.59
N LYS A 11 -1.29 -1.11 20.82
CA LYS A 11 -1.56 0.23 21.39
C LYS A 11 -0.83 0.48 22.71
N GLN A 12 -0.88 -0.48 23.64
CA GLN A 12 -0.22 -0.34 24.95
C GLN A 12 1.30 -0.21 24.81
N ARG A 13 1.92 -0.98 23.91
CA ARG A 13 3.36 -0.94 23.69
C ARG A 13 3.81 0.28 22.88
N LEU A 14 2.95 0.79 21.99
CA LEU A 14 3.17 2.07 21.33
C LEU A 14 3.10 3.22 22.33
N ALA A 15 2.17 3.18 23.29
CA ALA A 15 2.00 4.24 24.28
C ALA A 15 3.21 4.45 25.21
N THR A 16 4.12 3.47 25.31
CA THR A 16 5.39 3.64 26.06
C THR A 16 6.44 4.44 25.29
N LEU A 17 6.21 4.72 24.01
CA LEU A 17 7.08 5.52 23.16
C LEU A 17 6.55 6.95 23.05
N ASP A 18 7.43 7.91 22.80
CA ASP A 18 7.00 9.26 22.42
C ASP A 18 6.24 9.26 21.08
N THR A 19 5.51 10.34 20.79
CA THR A 19 4.64 10.43 19.60
C THR A 19 5.40 10.35 18.28
N LYS A 20 6.65 10.81 18.23
CA LYS A 20 7.50 10.74 17.03
C LYS A 20 7.95 9.30 16.80
N ALA A 21 8.44 8.63 17.84
CA ALA A 21 8.84 7.23 17.81
C ALA A 21 7.67 6.30 17.47
N GLN A 22 6.47 6.55 18.02
CA GLN A 22 5.25 5.83 17.62
C GLN A 22 5.01 5.92 16.11
N LYS A 23 5.06 7.14 15.57
CA LYS A 23 4.84 7.40 14.15
C LYS A 23 5.89 6.69 13.29
N GLU A 24 7.17 6.76 13.67
CA GLU A 24 8.26 6.11 12.94
C GLU A 24 8.12 4.59 12.92
N VAL A 25 7.78 3.97 14.07
CA VAL A 25 7.54 2.51 14.15
C VAL A 25 6.38 2.10 13.23
N LEU A 26 5.28 2.85 13.27
CA LEU A 26 4.11 2.58 12.42
C LEU A 26 4.41 2.79 10.93
N ASP A 27 5.15 3.84 10.59
CA ASP A 27 5.54 4.13 9.21
C ASP A 27 6.48 3.05 8.66
N ARG A 28 7.46 2.57 9.46
CA ARG A 28 8.32 1.43 9.09
C ARG A 28 7.52 0.13 8.90
N ALA A 29 6.57 -0.14 9.79
CA ALA A 29 5.72 -1.32 9.68
C ALA A 29 4.87 -1.28 8.40
N LEU A 30 4.26 -0.12 8.10
CA LEU A 30 3.53 0.08 6.84
C LEU A 30 4.44 -0.04 5.62
N ASP A 31 5.66 0.51 5.66
CA ASP A 31 6.62 0.39 4.55
C ASP A 31 6.99 -1.07 4.25
N ALA A 32 7.15 -1.88 5.29
CA ALA A 32 7.39 -3.32 5.12
C ALA A 32 6.23 -4.01 4.40
N GLY A 33 4.98 -3.67 4.75
CA GLY A 33 3.79 -4.20 4.06
C GLY A 33 3.61 -3.65 2.64
N ASN A 34 3.88 -2.35 2.45
CA ASN A 34 3.74 -1.66 1.17
C ASN A 34 4.63 -2.27 0.08
N LYS A 35 5.85 -2.69 0.44
CA LYS A 35 6.77 -3.37 -0.50
C LYS A 35 6.14 -4.59 -1.17
N GLU A 36 5.40 -5.41 -0.40
CA GLU A 36 4.74 -6.60 -0.96
C GLU A 36 3.60 -6.23 -1.91
N VAL A 37 2.84 -5.18 -1.59
CA VAL A 37 1.76 -4.69 -2.46
C VAL A 37 2.31 -4.07 -3.73
N LEU A 38 3.38 -3.27 -3.64
CA LEU A 38 4.04 -2.66 -4.80
C LEU A 38 4.64 -3.71 -5.72
N ARG A 39 5.28 -4.74 -5.17
CA ARG A 39 5.77 -5.87 -5.96
C ARG A 39 4.65 -6.57 -6.73
N ALA A 40 3.51 -6.80 -6.09
CA ALA A 40 2.35 -7.40 -6.76
C ALA A 40 1.77 -6.48 -7.87
N LEU A 41 1.77 -5.16 -7.64
CA LEU A 41 1.38 -4.18 -8.65
C LEU A 41 2.34 -4.21 -9.85
N GLU A 42 3.64 -4.25 -9.63
CA GLU A 42 4.66 -4.31 -10.70
C GLU A 42 4.58 -5.60 -11.53
N ILE A 43 4.16 -6.71 -10.93
CA ILE A 43 3.98 -8.00 -11.61
C ILE A 43 2.70 -8.01 -12.46
N ASN A 44 1.61 -7.47 -11.94
CA ASN A 44 0.31 -7.54 -12.61
C ASN A 44 0.03 -6.33 -13.51
N VAL A 45 0.86 -5.28 -13.47
CA VAL A 45 0.69 -4.12 -14.34
C VAL A 45 0.72 -4.58 -15.80
N PRO A 46 -0.24 -4.16 -16.66
CA PRO A 46 -0.30 -4.66 -18.03
C PRO A 46 0.96 -4.34 -18.86
N VAL A 47 1.43 -5.30 -19.65
CA VAL A 47 2.74 -5.30 -20.34
C VAL A 47 3.00 -4.04 -21.17
N ASN A 48 1.98 -3.47 -21.81
CA ASN A 48 2.10 -2.28 -22.66
C ASN A 48 2.10 -0.94 -21.87
N THR A 49 2.38 -0.96 -20.57
CA THR A 49 2.24 0.24 -19.70
C THR A 49 3.50 0.57 -18.90
N GLY A 50 4.67 0.60 -19.56
CA GLY A 50 5.96 0.95 -18.94
C GLY A 50 5.93 2.23 -18.09
N ILE A 51 5.36 3.31 -18.63
CA ILE A 51 5.19 4.58 -17.90
C ILE A 51 4.30 4.40 -16.64
N THR A 52 3.28 3.54 -16.71
CA THR A 52 2.46 3.23 -15.53
C THR A 52 3.26 2.49 -14.47
N LYS A 53 4.11 1.53 -14.87
CA LYS A 53 4.99 0.80 -13.97
C LYS A 53 5.97 1.73 -13.25
N GLU A 54 6.61 2.65 -13.98
CA GLU A 54 7.54 3.66 -13.41
C GLU A 54 6.86 4.59 -12.40
N ASN A 55 5.55 4.83 -12.58
CA ASN A 55 4.78 5.70 -11.71
C ASN A 55 4.13 4.96 -10.52
N LEU A 56 4.36 3.66 -10.34
CA LEU A 56 3.88 2.94 -9.17
C LEU A 56 4.58 3.41 -7.89
N GLY A 57 3.84 3.42 -6.79
CA GLY A 57 4.40 3.73 -5.49
C GLY A 57 3.36 4.10 -4.44
N GLU A 58 3.87 4.67 -3.35
CA GLU A 58 3.04 5.27 -2.32
C GLU A 58 2.54 6.65 -2.77
N ILE A 59 1.22 6.83 -2.72
CA ILE A 59 0.53 8.08 -3.02
C ILE A 59 0.50 8.97 -1.77
N SER A 60 0.21 8.38 -0.61
CA SER A 60 0.20 9.10 0.67
C SER A 60 0.20 8.16 1.89
N LYS A 61 0.77 8.63 3.00
CA LYS A 61 0.51 8.11 4.35
C LYS A 61 -0.33 9.11 5.14
N THR A 62 -1.40 8.63 5.74
CA THR A 62 -2.36 9.46 6.49
C THR A 62 -2.78 8.78 7.78
N GLY A 63 -3.52 9.48 8.63
CA GLY A 63 -3.93 8.99 9.94
C GLY A 63 -2.87 9.19 11.01
N SER A 64 -3.28 9.01 12.25
CA SER A 64 -2.47 9.16 13.47
C SER A 64 -2.62 7.92 14.34
N SER A 65 -1.60 7.66 15.18
CA SER A 65 -1.60 6.54 16.13
C SER A 65 -2.09 5.23 15.46
N THR A 66 -3.05 4.54 16.05
CA THR A 66 -3.52 3.23 15.56
C THR A 66 -4.30 3.26 14.23
N ASP A 67 -4.65 4.44 13.72
CA ASP A 67 -5.37 4.61 12.44
C ASP A 67 -4.46 4.95 11.26
N ARG A 68 -3.14 4.83 11.45
CA ARG A 68 -2.13 5.07 10.41
C ARG A 68 -2.37 4.14 9.21
N LYS A 69 -2.39 4.71 7.99
CA LYS A 69 -2.69 3.99 6.74
C LYS A 69 -1.86 4.51 5.57
N SER A 70 -1.57 3.64 4.60
CA SER A 70 -0.90 3.99 3.36
C SER A 70 -1.80 3.77 2.14
N LYS A 71 -1.78 4.70 1.19
CA LYS A 71 -2.46 4.61 -0.09
C LYS A 71 -1.42 4.31 -1.18
N LEU A 72 -1.62 3.20 -1.90
CA LEU A 72 -0.72 2.73 -2.94
C LEU A 72 -1.40 2.73 -4.30
N GLY A 73 -0.61 2.94 -5.35
CA GLY A 73 -1.06 2.92 -6.74
C GLY A 73 -0.15 3.77 -7.62
N VAL A 74 -0.74 4.46 -8.59
CA VAL A 74 -0.03 5.35 -9.51
C VAL A 74 0.08 6.74 -8.90
N LYS A 75 1.32 7.25 -8.78
CA LYS A 75 1.65 8.52 -8.13
C LYS A 75 1.43 9.76 -9.01
N SER A 76 1.37 9.56 -10.34
CA SER A 76 1.18 10.66 -11.28
C SER A 76 -0.14 11.40 -11.01
N LYS A 77 -0.06 12.73 -11.06
CA LYS A 77 -1.22 13.63 -11.00
C LYS A 77 -1.76 14.00 -12.38
N GLU A 78 -1.11 13.53 -13.44
CA GLU A 78 -1.51 13.80 -14.80
C GLU A 78 -2.86 13.13 -15.12
N LYS A 79 -3.83 13.93 -15.59
CA LYS A 79 -5.19 13.42 -15.87
C LYS A 79 -5.19 12.28 -16.87
N SER A 80 -4.34 12.32 -17.88
CA SER A 80 -4.23 11.28 -18.91
C SER A 80 -3.80 9.94 -18.31
N MET A 81 -2.82 9.96 -17.38
CA MET A 81 -2.34 8.78 -16.67
C MET A 81 -3.41 8.22 -15.74
N ILE A 82 -4.10 9.08 -14.99
CA ILE A 82 -5.18 8.66 -14.10
C ILE A 82 -6.31 8.00 -14.90
N ALA A 83 -6.71 8.61 -16.02
CA ALA A 83 -7.74 8.05 -16.92
C ALA A 83 -7.31 6.71 -17.51
N ARG A 84 -6.07 6.61 -18.01
CA ARG A 84 -5.51 5.35 -18.52
C ARG A 84 -5.56 4.25 -17.47
N VAL A 85 -5.11 4.53 -16.25
CA VAL A 85 -5.11 3.56 -15.14
C VAL A 85 -6.54 3.14 -14.79
N PHE A 86 -7.47 4.10 -14.75
CA PHE A 86 -8.88 3.84 -14.48
C PHE A 86 -9.51 2.92 -15.55
N TYR A 87 -9.35 3.23 -16.83
CA TYR A 87 -9.90 2.41 -17.91
C TYR A 87 -9.20 1.06 -18.04
N THR A 88 -7.91 0.98 -17.72
CA THR A 88 -7.21 -0.30 -17.69
C THR A 88 -7.67 -1.18 -16.53
N GLU A 89 -8.02 -0.59 -15.38
CA GLU A 89 -8.57 -1.29 -14.23
C GLU A 89 -10.01 -1.76 -14.46
N TYR A 90 -10.90 -0.86 -14.89
CA TYR A 90 -12.35 -1.10 -14.92
C TYR A 90 -12.93 -1.35 -16.31
N GLY A 91 -12.16 -1.08 -17.37
CA GLY A 91 -12.62 -1.18 -18.74
C GLY A 91 -13.39 0.06 -19.21
N ASN A 92 -13.82 -0.01 -20.46
CA ASN A 92 -14.70 0.94 -21.13
C ASN A 92 -15.46 0.22 -22.26
N ARG A 93 -16.22 0.95 -23.08
CA ARG A 93 -16.98 0.38 -24.21
C ARG A 93 -16.13 -0.42 -25.21
N ARG A 94 -14.82 -0.14 -25.31
CA ARG A 94 -13.90 -0.72 -26.30
C ARG A 94 -12.90 -1.72 -25.69
N GLN A 95 -12.81 -1.81 -24.36
CA GLN A 95 -11.79 -2.60 -23.67
C GLN A 95 -12.32 -3.18 -22.36
N VAL A 96 -12.07 -4.47 -22.11
CA VAL A 96 -12.39 -5.14 -20.84
C VAL A 96 -11.41 -4.71 -19.75
N GLY A 97 -11.92 -4.46 -18.54
CA GLY A 97 -11.11 -4.14 -17.38
C GLY A 97 -10.25 -5.31 -16.93
N THR A 98 -8.96 -5.06 -16.70
CA THR A 98 -8.02 -6.11 -16.25
C THR A 98 -8.09 -6.34 -14.74
N HIS A 99 -8.66 -5.41 -13.99
CA HIS A 99 -8.71 -5.41 -12.51
C HIS A 99 -7.36 -5.69 -11.85
N TRP A 100 -6.27 -5.29 -12.51
CA TRP A 100 -4.90 -5.60 -12.11
C TRP A 100 -4.56 -5.05 -10.72
N MET A 101 -5.06 -3.86 -10.35
CA MET A 101 -4.84 -3.31 -9.01
C MET A 101 -5.61 -4.10 -7.95
N LYS A 102 -6.88 -4.44 -8.22
CA LYS A 102 -7.69 -5.28 -7.31
C LYS A 102 -7.05 -6.65 -7.10
N LYS A 103 -6.60 -7.28 -8.19
CA LYS A 103 -5.88 -8.55 -8.17
C LYS A 103 -4.61 -8.46 -7.35
N SER A 104 -3.77 -7.45 -7.62
CA SER A 104 -2.50 -7.21 -6.90
C SER A 104 -2.70 -7.07 -5.40
N PHE A 105 -3.69 -6.28 -4.99
CA PHE A 105 -3.99 -6.07 -3.58
C PHE A 105 -4.47 -7.36 -2.92
N ASN A 106 -5.37 -8.10 -3.57
CA ASN A 106 -5.89 -9.35 -3.02
C ASN A 106 -4.82 -10.44 -2.88
N GLN A 107 -3.87 -10.50 -3.81
CA GLN A 107 -2.76 -11.46 -3.78
C GLN A 107 -1.74 -11.11 -2.69
N SER A 108 -1.46 -9.82 -2.47
CA SER A 108 -0.40 -9.38 -1.55
C SER A 108 -0.87 -9.12 -0.12
N LYS A 109 -2.17 -8.90 0.15
CA LYS A 109 -2.68 -8.50 1.48
C LYS A 109 -2.25 -9.43 2.62
N GLY A 110 -2.16 -10.74 2.37
CA GLY A 110 -1.75 -11.71 3.38
C GLY A 110 -0.28 -11.57 3.76
N GLU A 111 0.60 -11.49 2.75
CA GLU A 111 2.04 -11.33 2.98
C GLU A 111 2.37 -9.93 3.51
N ALA A 112 1.73 -8.89 3.00
CA ALA A 112 1.83 -7.53 3.54
C ALA A 112 1.50 -7.50 5.03
N LYS A 113 0.43 -8.18 5.47
CA LYS A 113 0.06 -8.31 6.88
C LYS A 113 1.16 -8.99 7.71
N LYS A 114 1.76 -10.06 7.20
CA LYS A 114 2.86 -10.75 7.89
C LYS A 114 4.09 -9.84 8.02
N LYS A 115 4.46 -9.09 6.98
CA LYS A 115 5.59 -8.15 7.02
C LYS A 115 5.38 -7.02 8.01
N ILE A 116 4.16 -6.46 8.07
CA ILE A 116 3.78 -5.47 9.09
C ILE A 116 3.97 -6.05 10.49
N ILE A 117 3.42 -7.23 10.77
CA ILE A 117 3.54 -7.88 12.08
C ILE A 117 5.00 -8.16 12.43
N ALA A 118 5.79 -8.67 11.49
CA ALA A 118 7.21 -8.94 11.71
C ALA A 118 8.01 -7.66 12.03
N SER A 119 7.71 -6.56 11.34
CA SER A 119 8.32 -5.25 11.62
C SER A 119 7.95 -4.75 13.01
N LEU A 120 6.68 -4.86 13.40
CA LEU A 120 6.23 -4.45 14.74
C LEU A 120 6.88 -5.28 15.84
N LYS A 121 6.99 -6.60 15.66
CA LYS A 121 7.67 -7.47 16.64
C LYS A 121 9.12 -7.06 16.87
N ARG A 122 9.83 -6.75 15.78
CA ARG A 122 11.22 -6.28 15.85
C ARG A 122 11.32 -4.94 16.58
N ASP A 123 10.50 -3.97 16.19
CA ASP A 123 10.60 -2.60 16.71
C ASP A 123 10.10 -2.46 18.15
N LEU A 124 9.08 -3.23 18.53
CA LEU A 124 8.45 -3.16 19.86
C LEU A 124 8.96 -4.25 20.82
N LYS A 125 9.88 -5.11 20.36
CA LYS A 125 10.42 -6.27 21.08
C LYS A 125 9.31 -7.20 21.60
N LEU A 126 8.42 -7.61 20.69
CA LEU A 126 7.29 -8.54 20.93
C LEU A 126 7.59 -9.96 20.43
#